data_AF-A0A068UUT0-F1
#
_entry.id   AF-A0A068UUT0-F1
#
_cell.length_a   1.000
_cell.length_b   1.000
_cell.length_c   1.000
_cell.angle_alpha   90.00
_cell.angle_beta   90.00
_cell.angle_gamma   90.00
#
_symmetry.space_group_name_H-M   'P 1'
#
loop_
_entity.id
_entity.type
_entity.pdbx_description
1 polymer ?
#
loop_
_entity_poly.entity_id
_entity_poly.type
_entity_poly.pdbx_seq_one_letter_code
_entity_poly.pdbx_strand_id
1 'polypeptide(L)'
;MKMLARAYFVEAKWLHQGYMPTLEENMKNAVPSSGYPTLTIISFLGMGDIVKKEAFDWALKVPEIVRAASIIARLRNDIVGYKFEQKREHIAKLMPYDATKHNGATSMQ
;
A
#
# COMPACT_ATOMS: atom_id res chain seq x y z
N MET A 1 -3.60 14.83 0.70
CA MET A 1 -4.12 14.18 1.92
C MET A 1 -5.47 13.45 1.75
N LYS A 2 -6.49 14.01 1.08
CA LYS A 2 -7.82 13.35 0.96
C LYS A 2 -7.76 11.92 0.40
N MET A 3 -6.92 11.65 -0.61
CA MET A 3 -6.74 10.31 -1.20
C MET A 3 -6.23 9.30 -0.17
N LEU A 4 -5.16 9.64 0.56
CA LEU A 4 -4.56 8.78 1.59
C LEU A 4 -5.55 8.50 2.74
N ALA A 5 -6.23 9.53 3.24
CA ALA A 5 -7.22 9.37 4.31
C ALA A 5 -8.38 8.45 3.90
N ARG A 6 -8.86 8.56 2.66
CA ARG A 6 -9.89 7.66 2.13
C ARG A 6 -9.40 6.22 2.03
N ALA A 7 -8.15 6.01 1.61
CA ALA A 7 -7.58 4.67 1.49
C ALA A 7 -7.44 3.98 2.86
N TYR A 8 -7.00 4.71 3.89
CA TYR A 8 -7.00 4.19 5.27
C TYR A 8 -8.40 3.96 5.82
N PHE A 9 -9.37 4.80 5.46
CA PHE A 9 -10.76 4.57 5.85
C PHE A 9 -11.34 3.29 5.24
N VAL A 10 -10.99 2.97 3.99
CA VAL A 10 -11.37 1.70 3.34
C VAL A 10 -10.76 0.51 4.09
N GLU A 11 -9.46 0.56 4.43
CA GLU A 11 -8.81 -0.49 5.22
C GLU A 11 -9.45 -0.67 6.59
N ALA A 12 -9.77 0.44 7.28
CA ALA A 12 -10.46 0.41 8.58
C ALA A 12 -11.86 -0.19 8.46
N LYS A 13 -12.59 0.10 7.38
CA LYS A 13 -13.91 -0.49 7.12
C LYS A 13 -13.80 -2.00 6.86
N TRP A 14 -12.86 -2.44 6.04
CA TRP A 14 -12.61 -3.87 5.81
C TRP A 14 -12.28 -4.60 7.10
N LEU A 15 -11.40 -4.00 7.92
CA LEU A 15 -11.06 -4.52 9.24
C LEU A 15 -12.30 -4.66 10.13
N HIS A 16 -13.07 -3.59 10.29
CA HIS A 16 -14.25 -3.58 11.15
C HIS A 16 -15.32 -4.58 10.71
N GLN A 17 -15.44 -4.83 9.41
CA GLN A 17 -16.43 -5.75 8.85
C GLN A 17 -15.94 -7.21 8.79
N GLY A 18 -14.69 -7.49 9.17
CA GLY A 18 -14.09 -8.82 8.95
C GLY A 18 -13.96 -9.18 7.47
N TYR A 19 -14.04 -8.20 6.57
CA TYR A 19 -14.10 -8.42 5.13
C TYR A 19 -12.69 -8.60 4.56
N MET A 20 -12.48 -9.73 3.90
CA MET A 20 -11.23 -10.02 3.21
C MET A 20 -11.32 -9.56 1.74
N PRO A 21 -10.62 -8.48 1.34
CA PRO A 21 -10.66 -7.99 -0.04
C PRO A 21 -9.99 -8.97 -1.00
N THR A 22 -10.42 -8.98 -2.25
CA THR A 22 -9.69 -9.66 -3.33
C THR A 22 -8.33 -9.01 -3.56
N LEU A 23 -7.41 -9.72 -4.21
CA LEU A 23 -6.10 -9.17 -4.56
C LEU A 23 -6.23 -7.88 -5.40
N GLU A 24 -7.18 -7.85 -6.33
CA GLU A 24 -7.41 -6.67 -7.17
C GLU A 24 -7.91 -5.46 -6.35
N GLU A 25 -8.89 -5.68 -5.47
CA GLU A 25 -9.39 -4.62 -4.58
C GLU A 25 -8.32 -4.12 -3.63
N ASN A 26 -7.53 -5.03 -3.06
CA ASN A 26 -6.42 -4.66 -2.19
C ASN A 26 -5.36 -3.86 -2.96
N MET A 27 -4.98 -4.27 -4.16
CA MET A 27 -4.02 -3.53 -5.01
C MET A 27 -4.52 -2.13 -5.37
N LYS A 28 -5.81 -1.98 -5.67
CA LYS A 28 -6.43 -0.66 -5.93
C LYS A 28 -6.31 0.27 -4.72
N ASN A 29 -6.44 -0.26 -3.50
CA ASN A 29 -6.29 0.53 -2.28
C ASN A 29 -4.83 0.68 -1.81
N ALA A 30 -3.98 -0.29 -2.13
CA ALA A 30 -2.57 -0.35 -1.74
C ALA A 30 -1.75 0.83 -2.28
N VAL A 31 -1.99 1.23 -3.54
CA VAL A 31 -1.30 2.37 -4.16
C VAL A 31 -1.55 3.67 -3.37
N PRO A 32 -2.81 4.13 -3.17
CA PRO A 32 -3.06 5.34 -2.40
C PRO A 32 -2.71 5.19 -0.91
N SER A 33 -2.89 4.01 -0.29
CA SER A 33 -2.56 3.81 1.13
C SER A 33 -1.06 3.67 1.42
N SER A 34 -0.22 3.40 0.41
CA SER A 34 1.24 3.38 0.54
C SER A 34 1.84 4.74 0.90
N GLY A 35 1.10 5.83 0.68
CA GLY A 35 1.56 7.19 0.92
C GLY A 35 2.42 7.79 -0.20
N TYR A 36 2.96 6.97 -1.12
CA TYR A 36 3.89 7.43 -2.17
C TYR A 36 3.30 8.49 -3.11
N PRO A 37 2.05 8.38 -3.61
CA PRO A 37 1.46 9.44 -4.43
C PRO A 37 1.36 10.76 -3.67
N THR A 38 1.06 10.70 -2.36
CA THR A 38 0.99 11.90 -1.51
C THR A 38 2.39 12.47 -1.24
N LEU A 39 3.38 11.60 -1.00
CA LEU A 39 4.77 11.98 -0.80
C LEU A 39 5.32 12.70 -2.04
N THR A 40 5.10 12.17 -3.24
CA THR A 40 5.55 12.82 -4.50
C THR A 40 5.00 14.26 -4.63
N ILE A 41 3.71 14.45 -4.36
CA ILE A 41 3.07 15.77 -4.42
C ILE A 41 3.66 16.72 -3.37
N ILE A 42 3.86 16.24 -2.13
CA ILE A 42 4.42 17.06 -1.04
C ILE A 42 5.89 17.39 -1.32
N SER A 43 6.67 16.46 -1.86
CA SER A 43 8.06 16.70 -2.25
C SER A 43 8.16 17.80 -3.29
N PHE A 44 7.29 17.78 -4.31
CA PHE A 44 7.22 18.86 -5.30
C PHE A 44 6.80 20.20 -4.70
N LEU A 45 5.85 20.20 -3.76
CA LEU A 45 5.48 21.41 -3.03
C LEU A 45 6.66 21.98 -2.23
N GLY A 46 7.48 21.12 -1.62
CA GLY A 46 8.66 21.52 -0.85
C GLY A 46 9.79 22.14 -1.68
N MET A 47 9.76 22.01 -3.01
CA MET A 47 10.75 22.62 -3.92
C MET A 47 10.45 24.09 -4.25
N GLY A 48 9.30 24.62 -3.79
CA GLY A 48 8.91 26.01 -4.01
C GLY A 48 8.77 26.38 -5.49
N ASP A 49 9.19 27.58 -5.85
CA ASP A 49 8.93 28.19 -7.17
C ASP A 49 9.69 27.53 -8.33
N ILE A 50 10.60 26.59 -8.05
CA ILE A 50 11.30 25.81 -9.08
C ILE A 50 10.35 24.86 -9.82
N VAL A 51 9.32 24.37 -9.12
CA VAL A 51 8.37 23.41 -9.67
C VAL A 51 7.21 24.11 -10.36
N LYS A 52 6.96 23.73 -11.60
CA LYS A 52 5.85 24.24 -12.40
C LYS A 52 4.60 23.37 -12.26
N LYS A 53 3.45 23.92 -12.68
CA LYS A 53 2.14 23.25 -12.64
C LYS A 53 2.16 21.88 -13.33
N GLU A 54 2.91 21.73 -14.42
CA GLU A 54 2.99 20.51 -15.22
C GLU A 54 3.50 19.32 -14.39
N ALA A 55 4.40 19.56 -13.42
CA ALA A 55 4.89 18.52 -12.53
C ALA A 55 3.80 18.04 -11.56
N PHE A 56 2.96 18.94 -11.05
CA PHE A 56 1.82 18.59 -10.24
C PHE A 56 0.75 17.84 -11.05
N ASP A 57 0.45 18.30 -12.27
CA ASP A 57 -0.49 17.63 -13.17
C ASP A 57 0.01 16.22 -13.54
N TRP A 58 1.32 16.05 -13.72
CA TRP A 58 1.96 14.75 -13.90
C TRP A 58 1.84 13.88 -12.63
N ALA A 59 2.16 14.40 -11.45
CA ALA A 59 2.11 13.67 -10.19
C ALA A 59 0.68 13.22 -9.82
N LEU A 60 -0.33 14.08 -10.05
CA LEU A 60 -1.73 13.81 -9.76
C LEU A 60 -2.32 12.69 -10.62
N LYS A 61 -1.76 12.43 -11.81
CA LYS A 61 -2.11 11.27 -12.65
C LYS A 61 -1.55 9.94 -12.12
N VAL A 62 -0.72 10.01 -11.07
CA VAL A 62 -0.04 8.87 -10.44
C VAL A 62 0.68 8.04 -11.51
N PRO A 63 1.74 8.55 -12.12
CA PRO A 63 2.40 7.91 -13.27
C PRO A 63 2.92 6.51 -12.90
N GLU A 64 3.16 5.66 -13.90
CA GLU A 64 3.55 4.25 -13.68
C GLU A 64 4.74 4.08 -12.73
N ILE A 65 5.72 4.99 -12.78
CA ILE A 65 6.86 4.97 -11.85
C ILE A 65 6.42 5.15 -10.38
N VAL A 66 5.46 6.04 -10.11
CA VAL A 66 4.91 6.25 -8.77
C VAL A 66 4.04 5.07 -8.36
N ARG A 67 3.26 4.50 -9.29
CA ARG A 67 2.50 3.25 -9.04
C ARG A 67 3.42 2.09 -8.66
N ALA A 68 4.46 1.84 -9.45
CA ALA A 68 5.43 0.79 -9.20
C ALA A 68 6.13 0.98 -7.85
N ALA A 69 6.59 2.20 -7.54
CA ALA A 69 7.17 2.53 -6.24
C ALA A 69 6.20 2.27 -5.09
N SER A 70 4.92 2.64 -5.25
CA SER A 70 3.87 2.38 -4.26
C SER A 70 3.67 0.89 -3.99
N ILE A 71 3.65 0.06 -5.05
CA ILE A 71 3.50 -1.40 -4.94
C ILE A 71 4.72 -2.02 -4.25
N ILE A 72 5.93 -1.63 -4.63
CA ILE A 72 7.17 -2.10 -3.99
C ILE A 72 7.17 -1.74 -2.50
N ALA A 73 6.78 -0.51 -2.16
CA ALA A 73 6.68 -0.05 -0.79
C ALA A 73 5.66 -0.85 0.03
N ARG A 74 4.48 -1.12 -0.54
CA ARG A 74 3.45 -1.95 0.10
C ARG A 74 3.95 -3.38 0.32
N LEU A 75 4.52 -4.01 -0.71
CA LEU A 75 5.08 -5.36 -0.59
C LEU A 75 6.17 -5.44 0.49
N ARG A 76 7.09 -4.48 0.51
CA ARG A 76 8.13 -4.42 1.54
C ARG A 76 7.52 -4.22 2.93
N ASN A 77 6.56 -3.31 3.07
CA ASN A 77 5.86 -3.08 4.33
C ASN A 77 5.23 -4.38 4.86
N ASP A 78 4.51 -5.09 4.00
CA ASP A 78 3.82 -6.33 4.36
C ASP A 78 4.81 -7.45 4.73
N ILE A 79 5.93 -7.58 4.00
CA ILE A 79 6.98 -8.57 4.32
C ILE A 79 7.62 -8.27 5.68
N VAL A 80 7.98 -7.02 5.94
CA VAL A 80 8.63 -6.61 7.20
C VAL A 80 7.65 -6.66 8.37
N GLY A 81 6.41 -6.22 8.13
CA GLY A 81 5.33 -6.20 9.11
C GLY A 81 4.77 -7.59 9.44
N TYR A 82 4.95 -8.57 8.56
CA TYR A 82 4.31 -9.89 8.62
C TYR A 82 4.28 -10.53 10.02
N LYS A 83 5.44 -10.63 10.69
CA LYS A 83 5.55 -11.28 12.01
C LYS A 83 4.91 -10.45 13.13
N PHE A 84 4.94 -9.13 13.01
CA PHE A 84 4.38 -8.22 14.00
C PHE A 84 2.87 -8.10 13.84
N GLU A 85 2.40 -8.01 12.60
CA GLU A 85 0.99 -7.93 12.23
C GLU A 85 0.26 -9.26 12.42
N GLN A 86 0.93 -10.42 12.39
CA GLN A 86 0.32 -11.69 12.82
C GLN A 86 -0.15 -11.66 14.28
N LYS A 87 0.47 -10.85 15.14
CA LYS A 87 0.11 -10.73 16.55
C LYS A 87 -1.01 -9.71 16.78
N ARG A 88 -1.51 -9.06 15.72
CA ARG A 88 -2.56 -8.04 15.75
C ARG A 88 -3.68 -8.42 14.78
N GLU A 89 -4.90 -8.03 15.07
CA GLU A 89 -6.01 -8.16 14.12
C GLU A 89 -5.86 -7.10 13.02
N HIS A 90 -5.11 -7.40 11.96
CA HIS A 90 -5.06 -6.60 10.73
C HIS A 90 -5.44 -7.45 9.50
N ILE A 91 -6.39 -6.96 8.71
CA ILE A 91 -7.06 -7.73 7.64
C ILE A 91 -6.51 -7.44 6.23
N ALA A 92 -5.91 -6.26 5.99
CA ALA A 92 -5.42 -5.91 4.66
C ALA A 92 -3.99 -6.42 4.43
N LYS A 93 -3.86 -7.69 4.01
CA LYS A 93 -2.58 -8.29 3.58
C LYS A 93 -2.55 -8.41 2.08
N LEU A 94 -1.46 -7.98 1.44
CA LEU A 94 -1.24 -8.22 0.02
C LEU A 94 -0.82 -9.67 -0.26
N MET A 95 -0.26 -10.36 0.74
CA MET A 95 -0.01 -11.81 0.63
C MET A 95 -1.29 -12.59 0.89
N PRO A 96 -1.77 -13.40 -0.08
CA PRO A 96 -2.81 -14.37 0.16
C PRO A 96 -2.32 -15.41 1.19
N TYR A 97 -3.26 -15.92 1.97
CA TYR A 97 -3.12 -16.99 2.96
C TYR A 97 -2.43 -18.28 2.45
N ASP A 98 -2.12 -18.39 1.15
CA ASP A 98 -1.54 -19.58 0.54
C ASP A 98 0.00 -19.71 0.67
N ALA A 99 0.73 -18.65 1.04
CA ALA A 99 2.17 -18.76 1.29
C ALA A 99 2.50 -19.57 2.57
N THR A 100 1.52 -19.79 3.45
CA THR A 100 1.69 -20.60 4.67
C THR A 100 1.61 -22.11 4.45
N LYS A 101 1.25 -22.61 3.27
CA LYS A 101 1.21 -24.07 3.01
C LYS A 101 2.50 -24.66 2.43
N HIS A 102 3.41 -23.86 1.88
CA HIS A 102 4.65 -24.38 1.27
C HIS A 102 5.88 -24.43 2.18
N ASN A 103 5.82 -23.88 3.39
CA ASN A 103 6.92 -23.99 4.38
C ASN A 103 6.69 -25.06 5.47
N GLY A 104 5.60 -25.84 5.38
CA GLY A 104 5.31 -26.94 6.31
C GLY A 104 5.97 -28.28 5.96
N ALA A 105 6.74 -28.36 4.85
CA ALA A 105 7.32 -29.62 4.35
C ALA A 105 8.85 -29.72 4.53
N THR A 106 9.51 -28.79 5.21
CA THR A 106 10.97 -28.83 5.39
C THR A 106 11.36 -28.66 6.86
N SER A 107 10.83 -29.52 7.72
CA SER A 107 11.43 -29.81 9.03
C SER A 107 11.00 -31.19 9.53
N MET A 108 11.36 -32.22 8.77
CA MET A 108 11.60 -33.57 9.30
C MET A 108 12.67 -34.24 8.45
N GLN A 109 13.93 -33.95 8.78
CA GLN A 109 15.08 -34.86 8.78
C GLN A 109 16.26 -34.15 9.44
#